data_AF-A0A9D3MND1-F1
#
_entry.id   AF-A0A9D3MND1-F1
#
_cell.length_a   1.000
_cell.length_b   1.000
_cell.length_c   1.000
_cell.angle_alpha   90.00
_cell.angle_beta   90.00
_cell.angle_gamma   90.00
#
_symmetry.space_group_name_H-M   'P 1'
#
loop_
_entity.id
_entity.type
_entity.pdbx_description
1 polymer ?
#
loop_
_entity_poly.entity_id
_entity_poly.type
_entity_poly.pdbx_seq_one_letter_code
_entity_poly.pdbx_strand_id
1 'polypeptide(L)'
;MKLMCSTKCVSWISCPKIDDATQEPETCKDSVAWVECLPAREISCRLANGTEFTFSGNEVGFNRTVPCRNVSGYSYRVAVALSLFLGWLGADRFYLGYPALGLLKFCTVGFCGIGSLVDFMLISMQIVGPSDGSHYIVDYYGARLTRLSITNETYRKTQSSS
;
A
#
# COMPACT_ATOMS: atom_id res chain seq x y z
N MET A 1 12.02 28.24 -19.14
CA MET A 1 13.02 27.26 -18.63
C MET A 1 12.90 26.01 -19.49
N LYS A 2 13.88 25.70 -20.33
CA LYS A 2 13.81 24.57 -21.27
C LYS A 2 14.23 23.29 -20.56
N LEU A 3 13.33 22.32 -20.49
CA LEU A 3 13.58 21.03 -19.83
C LEU A 3 13.75 19.94 -20.89
N MET A 4 14.60 18.97 -20.61
CA MET A 4 14.70 17.77 -21.41
C MET A 4 13.47 16.91 -21.10
N CYS A 5 12.73 16.48 -22.13
CA CYS A 5 11.45 15.78 -22.03
C CYS A 5 11.49 14.48 -21.18
N SER A 6 12.66 14.02 -20.75
CA SER A 6 12.86 12.78 -19.99
C SER A 6 12.75 12.97 -18.46
N THR A 7 12.79 14.21 -17.97
CA THR A 7 13.08 14.44 -16.54
C THR A 7 12.03 15.32 -15.85
N LYS A 8 11.11 14.61 -15.18
CA LYS A 8 10.31 14.99 -14.00
C LYS A 8 8.90 15.52 -14.25
N CYS A 9 7.96 14.98 -13.47
CA CYS A 9 6.67 15.62 -13.22
C CYS A 9 6.95 16.91 -12.43
N VAL A 10 6.88 18.06 -13.11
CA VAL A 10 7.23 19.36 -12.53
C VAL A 10 6.06 20.01 -11.79
N SER A 11 4.82 19.56 -12.01
CA SER A 11 3.63 20.15 -11.36
C SER A 11 2.94 19.17 -10.39
N TRP A 12 2.05 18.32 -10.91
CA TRP A 12 1.14 17.52 -10.11
C TRP A 12 0.92 16.15 -10.77
N ILE A 13 0.78 15.13 -9.94
CA ILE A 13 0.33 13.80 -10.35
C ILE A 13 -1.20 13.84 -10.33
N SER A 14 -1.85 13.46 -11.43
CA SER A 14 -3.29 13.24 -11.40
C SER A 14 -3.60 12.11 -10.43
N CYS A 15 -4.57 12.33 -9.55
CA CYS A 15 -5.05 11.25 -8.69
C CYS A 15 -5.54 10.10 -9.58
N PRO A 16 -4.95 8.89 -9.49
CA PRO A 16 -5.48 7.75 -10.21
C PRO A 16 -6.88 7.43 -9.71
N LYS A 17 -7.69 6.80 -10.56
CA LYS A 17 -8.94 6.19 -10.11
C LYS A 17 -8.60 5.06 -9.13
N ILE A 18 -9.21 5.13 -7.95
CA ILE A 18 -9.05 4.15 -6.88
C ILE A 18 -10.19 3.16 -7.02
N ASP A 19 -9.87 1.87 -6.95
CA ASP A 19 -10.86 0.81 -6.89
C ASP A 19 -11.44 0.72 -5.47
N ASP A 20 -12.77 0.77 -5.35
CA ASP A 20 -13.46 0.81 -4.05
C ASP A 20 -13.28 -0.46 -3.22
N ALA A 21 -13.03 -1.62 -3.85
CA ALA A 21 -12.85 -2.88 -3.15
C ALA A 21 -11.42 -3.04 -2.60
N THR A 22 -10.42 -2.63 -3.38
CA THR A 22 -9.00 -2.80 -3.04
C THR A 22 -8.39 -1.61 -2.32
N GLN A 23 -9.00 -0.42 -2.45
CA GLN A 23 -8.47 0.86 -1.97
C GLN A 23 -7.07 1.19 -2.57
N GLU A 24 -6.75 0.59 -3.72
CA GLU A 24 -5.52 0.79 -4.47
C GLU A 24 -5.88 1.30 -5.90
N PRO A 25 -4.92 1.84 -6.67
CA PRO A 25 -5.18 2.28 -8.03
C PRO A 25 -5.69 1.15 -8.92
N GLU A 26 -6.69 1.42 -9.76
CA GLU A 26 -7.27 0.42 -10.69
C GLU A 26 -6.20 -0.17 -11.63
N THR A 27 -5.20 0.63 -12.00
CA THR A 27 -4.06 0.23 -12.84
C THR A 27 -2.91 -0.42 -12.07
N CYS A 28 -3.10 -0.82 -10.81
CA CYS A 28 -2.07 -1.48 -10.02
C CYS A 28 -1.80 -2.90 -10.53
N LYS A 29 -0.58 -3.16 -11.00
CA LYS A 29 -0.13 -4.48 -11.45
C LYS A 29 1.31 -4.70 -11.02
N ASP A 30 1.62 -5.89 -10.49
CA ASP A 30 2.97 -6.25 -10.04
C ASP A 30 3.60 -5.22 -9.08
N SER A 31 2.80 -4.64 -8.17
CA SER A 31 3.20 -3.60 -7.20
C SER A 31 3.57 -2.23 -7.81
N VAL A 32 3.23 -1.99 -9.08
CA VAL A 32 3.38 -0.68 -9.73
C VAL A 32 2.06 -0.24 -10.40
N ALA A 33 1.75 1.05 -10.29
CA ALA A 33 0.60 1.64 -10.96
C ALA A 33 1.06 2.78 -11.87
N TRP A 34 0.42 2.91 -13.03
CA TRP A 34 0.66 4.00 -13.97
C TRP A 34 -0.19 5.20 -13.60
N VAL A 35 0.47 6.34 -13.42
CA VAL A 35 -0.20 7.63 -13.20
C VAL A 35 0.20 8.62 -14.27
N GLU A 36 -0.77 9.42 -14.68
CA GLU A 36 -0.59 10.49 -15.64
C GLU A 36 -0.07 11.74 -14.92
N CYS A 37 0.97 12.35 -15.47
CA CYS A 37 1.54 13.59 -14.96
C CYS A 37 1.19 14.76 -15.89
N LEU A 38 0.71 15.84 -15.29
CA LEU A 38 0.49 17.10 -15.99
C LEU A 38 1.71 18.01 -15.82
N PRO A 39 2.30 18.51 -16.92
CA PRO A 39 3.32 19.54 -16.86
C PRO A 39 2.72 20.86 -16.34
N ALA A 40 3.57 21.76 -15.82
CA ALA A 40 3.12 23.10 -15.46
C ALA A 40 2.63 23.86 -16.70
N ARG A 41 2.01 25.04 -16.53
CA ARG A 41 1.64 25.87 -17.67
C ARG A 41 2.89 26.51 -18.29
N GLU A 42 2.90 26.65 -19.62
CA GLU A 42 3.96 27.33 -20.38
C GLU A 42 5.37 26.71 -20.23
N ILE A 43 5.45 25.40 -20.00
CA ILE A 43 6.73 24.67 -20.06
C ILE A 43 7.00 24.26 -21.51
N SER A 44 8.21 24.55 -21.99
CA SER A 44 8.72 24.08 -23.27
C SER A 44 9.71 22.93 -23.09
N CYS A 45 9.40 21.81 -23.76
CA CYS A 45 10.21 20.61 -23.78
C CYS A 45 10.93 20.49 -25.12
N ARG A 46 12.21 20.08 -25.07
CA ARG A 46 12.99 19.76 -26.27
C ARG A 46 13.06 18.25 -26.43
N LEU A 47 12.59 17.74 -27.58
CA LEU A 47 12.74 16.35 -27.97
C LEU A 47 14.17 16.06 -28.45
N ALA A 48 14.58 14.78 -28.43
CA ALA A 48 15.89 14.36 -28.92
C ALA A 48 16.12 14.72 -30.41
N ASN A 49 15.04 14.86 -31.17
CA ASN A 49 15.04 15.28 -32.57
C ASN A 49 15.10 16.82 -32.77
N GLY A 50 15.31 17.58 -31.69
CA GLY A 50 15.42 19.04 -31.75
C GLY A 50 14.11 19.83 -31.83
N THR A 51 12.96 19.14 -31.95
CA THR A 51 11.63 19.75 -31.93
C THR A 51 11.27 20.28 -30.55
N GLU A 52 10.60 21.44 -30.51
CA GLU A 52 10.18 22.12 -29.28
C GLU A 52 8.65 22.07 -29.17
N PHE A 53 8.15 21.48 -28.09
CA PHE A 53 6.72 21.42 -27.78
C PHE A 53 6.46 22.22 -26.51
N THR A 54 5.40 23.03 -26.52
CA THR A 54 5.01 23.85 -25.38
C THR A 54 3.71 23.30 -24.81
N PHE A 55 3.70 23.03 -23.51
CA PHE A 55 2.55 22.46 -22.84
C PHE A 55 1.65 23.56 -22.25
N SER A 56 0.34 23.43 -22.44
CA SER A 56 -0.67 24.35 -21.91
C SER A 56 -0.99 24.10 -20.43
N GLY A 57 -0.58 22.93 -19.91
CA GLY A 57 -0.72 22.52 -18.51
C GLY A 57 -1.98 21.69 -18.18
N ASN A 58 -2.83 21.40 -19.17
CA ASN A 58 -4.03 20.56 -19.02
C ASN A 58 -3.94 19.22 -19.79
N GLU A 59 -2.81 18.95 -20.44
CA GLU A 59 -2.60 17.76 -21.25
C GLU A 59 -1.64 16.78 -20.54
N VAL A 60 -1.83 15.48 -20.78
CA VAL A 60 -0.94 14.45 -20.21
C VAL A 60 0.40 14.54 -20.93
N GLY A 61 1.43 14.98 -20.21
CA GLY A 61 2.78 15.09 -20.76
C GLY A 61 3.52 13.76 -20.69
N PHE A 62 3.43 13.09 -19.53
CA PHE A 62 4.24 11.91 -19.23
C PHE A 62 3.50 10.94 -18.33
N ASN A 63 3.75 9.65 -18.51
CA ASN A 63 3.31 8.61 -17.59
C ASN A 63 4.45 8.28 -16.62
N ARG A 64 4.13 8.24 -15.33
CA ARG A 64 5.05 7.84 -14.28
C ARG A 64 4.52 6.60 -13.58
N THR A 65 5.42 5.72 -13.16
CA THR A 65 5.08 4.61 -12.29
C THR A 65 5.14 5.06 -10.83
N VAL A 66 4.09 4.77 -10.08
CA VAL A 66 4.05 4.91 -8.61
C VAL A 66 3.98 3.52 -7.98
N PRO A 67 4.63 3.32 -6.81
CA PRO A 67 4.52 2.06 -6.11
C PRO A 67 3.10 1.89 -5.57
N CYS A 68 2.53 0.69 -5.76
CA CYS A 68 1.27 0.27 -5.17
C CYS A 68 1.47 -1.09 -4.49
N ARG A 69 0.49 -1.54 -3.68
CA ARG A 69 0.59 -2.85 -3.01
C ARG A 69 -0.30 -3.86 -3.70
N ASN A 70 0.22 -5.07 -3.86
CA ASN A 70 -0.61 -6.19 -4.28
C ASN A 70 -1.50 -6.61 -3.09
N VAL A 71 -2.79 -6.31 -3.18
CA VAL A 71 -3.78 -6.68 -2.17
C VAL A 71 -4.65 -7.80 -2.72
N SER A 72 -5.04 -8.71 -1.84
CA SER A 72 -6.07 -9.71 -2.13
C SER A 72 -7.25 -9.46 -1.18
N GLY A 73 -8.38 -10.13 -1.40
CA GLY A 73 -9.67 -9.87 -0.73
C GLY A 73 -9.72 -9.97 0.81
N TYR A 74 -8.57 -10.01 1.50
CA TYR A 74 -8.46 -9.96 2.94
C TYR A 74 -8.53 -8.52 3.46
N SER A 75 -9.64 -8.19 4.10
CA SER A 75 -9.88 -6.90 4.75
C SER A 75 -9.27 -6.90 6.16
N TYR A 76 -8.45 -5.88 6.46
CA TYR A 76 -7.83 -5.74 7.78
C TYR A 76 -8.87 -5.62 8.91
N ARG A 77 -9.93 -4.84 8.69
CA ARG A 77 -11.01 -4.64 9.68
C ARG A 77 -11.71 -5.94 10.03
N VAL A 78 -11.96 -6.78 9.02
CA VAL A 78 -12.58 -8.10 9.19
C VAL A 78 -11.64 -9.03 9.94
N ALA A 79 -10.35 -9.08 9.59
CA ALA A 79 -9.36 -9.90 10.28
C ALA A 79 -9.25 -9.54 11.78
N VAL A 80 -9.20 -8.24 12.10
CA VAL A 80 -9.16 -7.75 13.50
C VAL A 80 -10.46 -8.09 14.25
N ALA A 81 -11.62 -7.89 13.62
CA ALA A 81 -12.91 -8.23 14.23
C ALA A 81 -13.04 -9.74 14.49
N LEU A 82 -12.65 -10.58 13.52
CA LEU A 82 -12.64 -12.04 13.67
C LEU A 82 -11.69 -12.49 14.78
N SER A 83 -10.53 -11.85 14.91
CA SER A 83 -9.59 -12.13 15.99
C SER A 83 -10.16 -11.77 17.37
N LEU A 84 -10.89 -10.66 17.49
CA LEU A 84 -11.49 -10.22 18.76
C LEU A 84 -12.66 -11.12 19.19
N PHE A 85 -13.61 -11.40 18.28
CA PHE A 85 -14.85 -12.10 18.62
C PHE A 85 -14.77 -13.62 18.46
N LEU A 86 -14.05 -14.11 17.44
CA LEU A 86 -13.94 -15.52 17.09
C LEU A 86 -12.49 -16.04 17.14
N GLY A 87 -11.56 -15.31 17.77
CA GLY A 87 -10.16 -15.71 17.86
C GLY A 87 -9.92 -16.94 18.73
N TRP A 88 -10.82 -17.24 19.68
CA TRP A 88 -10.77 -18.45 20.51
C TRP A 88 -11.10 -19.72 19.71
N LEU A 89 -11.85 -19.57 18.61
CA LEU A 89 -12.09 -20.62 17.61
C LEU A 89 -10.99 -20.68 16.53
N GLY A 90 -10.10 -19.69 16.50
CA GLY A 90 -9.07 -19.55 15.46
C GLY A 90 -9.58 -19.03 14.11
N ALA A 91 -10.75 -18.39 14.06
CA ALA A 91 -11.37 -17.90 12.82
C ALA A 91 -10.49 -16.88 12.08
N ASP A 92 -9.71 -16.09 12.81
CA ASP A 92 -8.71 -15.17 12.25
C ASP A 92 -7.66 -15.91 11.40
N ARG A 93 -7.19 -17.08 11.85
CA ARG A 93 -6.19 -17.88 11.10
C ARG A 93 -6.81 -18.59 9.91
N PHE A 94 -8.05 -19.06 10.04
CA PHE A 94 -8.79 -19.60 8.90
C PHE A 94 -9.03 -18.53 7.83
N TYR A 95 -9.39 -17.31 8.23
CA TYR A 95 -9.59 -16.19 7.30
C TYR A 95 -8.31 -15.82 6.56
N LEU A 96 -7.16 -15.86 7.23
CA LEU A 96 -5.86 -15.55 6.63
C LEU A 96 -5.24 -16.68 5.80
N GLY A 97 -5.91 -17.82 5.65
CA GLY A 97 -5.40 -18.97 4.89
C GLY A 97 -4.42 -19.86 5.66
N TYR A 98 -4.46 -19.84 7.00
CA TYR A 98 -3.68 -20.72 7.87
C TYR A 98 -4.55 -21.79 8.56
N PRO A 99 -5.06 -22.81 7.84
CA PRO A 99 -6.03 -23.76 8.38
C PRO A 99 -5.45 -24.65 9.48
N ALA A 100 -4.17 -25.04 9.38
CA ALA A 100 -3.51 -25.87 10.39
C ALA A 100 -3.40 -25.14 11.75
N LEU A 101 -3.03 -23.84 11.72
CA LEU A 101 -2.95 -23.00 12.92
C LEU A 101 -4.35 -22.71 13.50
N GLY A 102 -5.34 -22.51 12.65
CA GLY A 102 -6.74 -22.37 13.07
C GLY A 102 -7.25 -23.63 13.79
N LEU A 103 -7.02 -24.81 13.21
CA LEU A 103 -7.48 -26.08 13.80
C LEU A 103 -6.75 -26.41 15.10
N LEU A 104 -5.45 -26.10 15.18
CA LEU A 104 -4.67 -26.27 16.41
C LEU A 104 -5.28 -25.46 17.57
N LYS A 105 -5.68 -24.21 17.33
CA LYS A 105 -6.36 -23.39 18.34
C LYS A 105 -7.73 -23.94 18.70
N PHE A 106 -8.50 -24.38 17.72
CA PHE A 106 -9.82 -24.95 17.96
C PHE A 106 -9.74 -26.20 18.86
N CYS A 107 -8.84 -27.15 18.53
CA CYS A 107 -8.64 -28.38 19.31
C CYS A 107 -8.10 -28.12 20.72
N THR A 108 -7.40 -27.00 20.92
CA THR A 108 -6.85 -26.59 22.22
C THR A 108 -7.73 -25.60 22.98
N VAL A 109 -8.95 -25.34 22.52
CA VAL A 109 -9.89 -24.36 23.11
C VAL A 109 -9.23 -22.98 23.28
N GLY A 110 -8.44 -22.56 22.29
CA GLY A 110 -7.69 -21.29 22.29
C GLY A 110 -6.62 -21.14 23.38
N PHE A 111 -6.32 -22.22 24.13
CA PHE A 111 -5.42 -22.33 25.28
C PHE A 111 -5.65 -21.32 26.43
N CYS A 112 -6.91 -21.09 26.83
CA CYS A 112 -7.35 -20.18 27.90
C CYS A 112 -7.42 -18.68 27.51
N GLY A 113 -7.57 -18.38 26.21
CA GLY A 113 -7.75 -17.02 25.69
C GLY A 113 -6.46 -16.22 25.48
N ILE A 114 -5.33 -16.70 26.01
CA ILE A 114 -4.00 -16.11 25.79
C ILE A 114 -3.61 -16.20 24.31
N GLY A 115 -3.86 -17.34 23.67
CA GLY A 115 -3.58 -17.50 22.24
C GLY A 115 -4.28 -16.43 21.42
N SER A 116 -5.59 -16.30 21.59
CA SER A 116 -6.41 -15.28 20.91
C SER A 116 -5.94 -13.85 21.14
N LEU A 117 -5.46 -13.52 22.35
CA LEU A 117 -4.91 -12.20 22.66
C LEU A 117 -3.58 -11.95 21.93
N VAL A 118 -2.69 -12.94 21.89
CA VAL A 118 -1.42 -12.85 21.15
C VAL A 118 -1.68 -12.67 19.66
N ASP A 119 -2.65 -13.41 19.11
CA ASP A 119 -3.03 -13.28 17.70
C ASP A 119 -3.61 -11.90 17.37
N PHE A 120 -4.46 -11.37 18.24
CA PHE A 120 -4.97 -10.02 18.11
C PHE A 120 -3.84 -8.98 18.06
N MET A 121 -2.83 -9.11 18.92
CA MET A 121 -1.65 -8.23 18.89
C MET A 121 -0.85 -8.37 17.59
N LEU A 122 -0.64 -9.61 17.11
CA LEU A 122 0.10 -9.86 15.87
C LEU A 122 -0.61 -9.32 14.62
N ILE A 123 -1.94 -9.45 14.56
CA ILE A 123 -2.75 -8.94 13.44
C ILE A 123 -2.87 -7.41 13.53
N SER A 124 -3.13 -6.85 14.72
CA SER A 124 -3.26 -5.40 14.90
C SER A 124 -1.98 -4.66 14.51
N MET A 125 -0.81 -5.20 14.88
CA MET A 125 0.50 -4.67 14.46
C MET A 125 0.83 -4.93 12.98
N GLN A 126 -0.06 -5.58 12.21
CA GLN A 126 0.14 -5.95 10.80
C GLN A 126 1.44 -6.76 10.60
N ILE A 127 1.87 -7.51 11.63
CA ILE A 127 3.07 -8.35 11.57
C ILE A 127 2.78 -9.62 10.79
N VAL A 128 1.59 -10.21 11.02
CA VAL A 128 1.13 -11.38 10.27
C VAL A 128 0.21 -10.93 9.17
N GLY A 129 0.60 -11.18 7.92
CA GLY A 129 -0.23 -11.00 6.73
C GLY A 129 -0.98 -12.28 6.33
N PRO A 130 -1.80 -12.20 5.27
CA PRO A 130 -2.38 -13.36 4.60
C PRO A 130 -1.34 -14.38 4.12
N SER A 131 -1.74 -15.65 4.02
CA SER A 131 -0.89 -16.76 3.52
C SER A 131 -0.34 -16.52 2.12
N ASP A 132 -1.07 -15.76 1.31
CA ASP A 132 -0.77 -15.54 -0.10
C ASP A 132 0.34 -14.50 -0.32
N GLY A 133 0.86 -13.90 0.76
CA GLY A 133 1.91 -12.88 0.71
C GLY A 133 1.45 -11.49 0.24
N SER A 134 0.16 -11.35 -0.09
CA SER A 134 -0.48 -10.06 -0.39
C SER A 134 -0.61 -9.18 0.84
N HIS A 135 -0.79 -7.88 0.64
CA HIS A 135 -1.11 -6.96 1.72
C HIS A 135 -2.61 -6.96 2.07
N TYR A 136 -2.91 -6.57 3.30
CA TYR A 136 -4.29 -6.28 3.71
C TYR A 136 -4.88 -5.10 2.96
N ILE A 137 -6.17 -5.20 2.65
CA ILE A 137 -7.01 -4.06 2.29
C ILE A 137 -7.25 -3.26 3.58
N VAL A 138 -6.79 -2.01 3.57
CA VAL A 138 -6.95 -1.05 4.67
C VAL A 138 -7.69 0.15 4.12
N ASP A 139 -8.84 0.47 4.71
CA ASP A 139 -9.64 1.63 4.34
C ASP A 139 -8.82 2.93 4.33
N TYR A 140 -9.22 3.90 3.51
CA TYR A 140 -8.57 5.20 3.40
C TYR A 140 -8.34 5.93 4.74
N TYR A 141 -9.24 5.74 5.72
CA TYR A 141 -9.14 6.32 7.07
C TYR A 141 -8.47 5.40 8.11
N GLY A 142 -8.04 4.21 7.71
CA GLY A 142 -7.42 3.22 8.58
C GLY A 142 -5.94 3.49 8.85
N ALA A 143 -5.45 3.04 10.00
CA ALA A 143 -4.01 3.10 10.31
C ALA A 143 -3.25 2.03 9.52
N ARG A 144 -2.33 2.47 8.65
CA ARG A 144 -1.49 1.58 7.84
C ARG A 144 -0.06 1.58 8.38
N LEU A 145 0.42 0.42 8.81
CA LEU A 145 1.78 0.26 9.29
C LEU A 145 2.69 -0.12 8.12
N THR A 146 3.87 0.51 8.06
CA THR A 146 4.91 0.17 7.08
C THR A 146 6.19 -0.13 7.84
N ARG A 147 6.76 -1.31 7.63
CA ARG A 147 8.00 -1.72 8.31
C ARG A 147 9.17 -0.95 7.72
N LEU A 148 9.69 0.01 8.47
CA LEU A 148 10.93 0.69 8.14
C LEU A 148 12.10 -0.14 8.68
N SER A 149 13.00 -0.56 7.80
CA SER A 149 14.26 -1.21 8.19
C SER A 149 15.38 -0.20 8.04
N ILE A 150 16.24 -0.10 9.06
CA ILE A 150 17.45 0.71 9.00
C ILE A 150 18.46 -0.05 8.13
N THR A 151 18.88 0.58 7.03
CA THR A 151 19.95 0.13 6.14
C THR A 151 21.09 1.16 6.15
N ASN A 152 22.24 0.82 5.55
CA ASN A 152 23.38 1.75 5.43
C ASN A 152 23.05 3.02 4.62
N GLU A 153 21.98 3.00 3.83
CA GLU A 153 21.50 4.12 3.01
C GLU A 153 20.48 5.02 3.75
N THR A 154 20.01 4.62 4.93
CA THR A 154 19.08 5.44 5.74
C THR A 154 19.85 6.37 6.67
N TYR A 155 19.71 7.67 6.44
CA TYR A 155 20.20 8.70 7.36
C TYR A 155 19.13 9.04 8.41
N ARG A 156 19.54 9.14 9.67
CA ARG A 156 18.64 9.50 10.77
C ARG A 156 18.51 11.04 10.81
N LYS A 157 17.34 11.56 10.49
CA LYS A 157 17.08 13.00 10.67
C LYS A 157 16.94 13.29 12.16
N THR A 158 17.82 14.09 12.74
CA THR A 158 17.67 14.58 14.11
C THR A 158 16.45 15.50 14.18
N GLN A 159 15.56 15.24 15.14
CA GLN A 159 14.39 16.09 15.35
C GLN A 159 14.87 17.38 16.01
N SER A 160 14.84 18.51 15.28
CA SER A 160 15.07 19.81 15.90
C SER A 160 13.86 20.15 16.76
N SER A 161 14.02 20.08 18.08
CA SER A 161 13.07 20.69 19.01
C SER A 161 13.14 22.20 18.83
N SER A 162 12.11 22.79 18.21
CA SER A 162 11.84 24.23 18.27
C SER A 162 11.27 24.59 19.64
#